data_AF-A0A382VRH3-F1
#
_entry.id   AF-A0A382VRH3-F1
#
_cell.length_a   1.000
_cell.length_b   1.000
_cell.length_c   1.000
_cell.angle_alpha   90.00
_cell.angle_beta   90.00
_cell.angle_gamma   90.00
#
_symmetry.space_group_name_H-M   'P 1'
#
loop_
_entity.id
_entity.type
_entity.pdbx_description
1 polymer ?
#
loop_
_entity_poly.entity_id
_entity_poly.type
_entity_poly.pdbx_seq_one_letter_code
_entity_poly.pdbx_strand_id
1 'polypeptide(L)'
;IGLIEHLSLYPLRLYHLIRNQFHCYNKNTRKSYMYTRKHPKSKGVAIIGGAVSQFGQFESFNSRDLVYEAYIETIKSVEKGIDPTEIDELFIGNFTNDSFEGQAHLGHLVTDWLGLAPRPASRIEGACASGGLAFRQAVNSIKAGTSKIALVVGVEKMTNTKLSLVQDYLAKAADVSIEVDQGAFTFPAFYAVMASAYMEKYKMTRKHLMKVAIKNHDNASLNPKAQINLSIKQIMAKKKVQLDETSSNKILWDDEYEFLSDLTQNPLVSSPLHLFDCAPIT
;
A
#
# COMPACT_ATOMS: atom_id res chain seq x y z
N ILE A 1 -16.77 9.47 21.93
CA ILE A 1 -16.91 9.72 20.48
C ILE A 1 -17.54 11.10 20.33
N GLY A 2 -16.72 12.12 20.11
CA GLY A 2 -17.18 13.49 19.93
C GLY A 2 -17.10 13.84 18.44
N LEU A 3 -18.23 14.17 17.84
CA LEU A 3 -18.23 14.90 16.57
C LEU A 3 -17.76 16.32 16.90
N ILE A 4 -16.55 16.68 16.47
CA ILE A 4 -16.08 18.07 16.56
C ILE A 4 -16.84 18.86 15.50
N GLU A 5 -17.98 19.41 15.89
CA GLU A 5 -18.65 20.46 15.14
C GLU A 5 -18.03 21.79 15.60
N HIS A 6 -17.15 22.37 14.78
CA HIS A 6 -16.70 23.73 15.03
C HIS A 6 -17.85 24.70 14.69
N LEU A 7 -18.77 24.92 15.63
CA LEU A 7 -19.83 25.93 15.54
C LEU A 7 -19.73 26.90 16.72
N SER A 8 -18.97 27.98 16.53
CA SER A 8 -19.18 29.19 17.32
C SER A 8 -20.12 30.12 16.54
N LEU A 9 -21.43 29.87 16.64
CA LEU A 9 -22.47 30.78 16.11
C LEU A 9 -23.71 30.78 17.02
N TYR A 10 -23.59 31.40 18.20
CA TYR A 10 -24.75 31.93 18.91
C TYR A 10 -25.10 33.34 18.36
N PRO A 11 -26.37 33.71 18.10
CA PRO A 11 -27.60 32.93 18.03
C PRO A 11 -28.12 32.88 16.57
N LEU A 12 -27.58 31.96 15.74
CA LEU A 12 -28.11 31.75 14.39
C LEU A 12 -28.73 30.35 14.30
N ARG A 13 -30.04 30.29 14.05
CA ARG A 13 -30.71 29.02 13.71
C ARG A 13 -30.47 28.70 12.24
N LEU A 14 -29.91 27.52 11.98
CA LEU A 14 -29.69 26.99 10.64
C LEU A 14 -31.03 26.50 10.08
N TYR A 15 -31.49 27.08 8.96
CA TYR A 15 -32.68 26.62 8.24
C TYR A 15 -32.23 26.12 6.86
N HIS A 16 -32.17 24.79 6.70
CA HIS A 16 -31.95 24.05 5.45
C HIS A 16 -30.56 24.11 4.79
N LEU A 17 -30.05 22.90 4.47
CA LEU A 17 -29.00 22.67 3.48
C LEU A 17 -29.66 22.36 2.13
N ILE A 18 -29.63 23.31 1.19
CA ILE A 18 -29.90 23.02 -0.22
C ILE A 18 -28.74 23.62 -1.02
N ARG A 19 -27.98 22.75 -1.72
CA ARG A 19 -26.96 23.14 -2.73
C ARG A 19 -25.93 24.19 -2.27
N ASN A 20 -25.13 23.88 -1.25
CA ASN A 20 -23.95 24.70 -0.82
C ASN A 20 -24.24 26.16 -0.41
N GLN A 21 -25.49 26.50 -0.12
CA GLN A 21 -25.89 27.81 0.37
C GLN A 21 -26.40 27.68 1.81
N PHE A 22 -25.85 28.50 2.69
CA PHE A 22 -26.37 28.64 4.05
C PHE A 22 -27.23 29.90 4.11
N HIS A 23 -28.45 29.73 4.59
CA HIS A 23 -29.33 30.84 4.93
C HIS A 23 -29.32 31.03 6.44
N CYS A 24 -28.71 32.14 6.88
CA CYS A 24 -28.67 32.53 8.29
C CYS A 24 -29.58 33.74 8.49
N TYR A 25 -30.60 33.58 9.33
CA TYR A 25 -31.53 34.67 9.67
C TYR A 25 -31.25 35.18 11.08
N ASN A 26 -30.90 36.47 11.20
CA ASN A 26 -30.72 37.11 12.50
C ASN A 26 -32.05 37.71 12.97
N LYS A 27 -32.63 37.12 14.03
CA LYS A 27 -33.93 37.54 14.57
C LYS A 27 -33.92 38.95 15.18
N ASN A 28 -32.78 39.40 15.72
CA ASN A 28 -32.69 40.71 16.39
C ASN A 28 -32.59 41.85 15.38
N THR A 29 -31.94 41.62 14.24
CA THR A 29 -31.78 42.63 13.18
C THR A 29 -32.76 42.47 12.03
N ARG A 30 -33.55 41.38 12.00
CA ARG A 30 -34.43 40.97 10.89
C ARG A 30 -33.73 40.92 9.53
N LYS A 31 -32.42 40.63 9.52
CA LYS A 31 -31.61 40.52 8.30
C LYS A 31 -31.33 39.06 7.97
N SER A 32 -31.55 38.71 6.71
CA SER A 32 -31.14 37.45 6.09
C SER A 32 -29.73 37.60 5.51
N TYR A 33 -28.87 36.63 5.81
CA TYR A 33 -27.53 36.53 5.24
C TYR A 33 -27.45 35.24 4.41
N MET A 34 -27.09 35.40 3.13
CA MET A 34 -26.82 34.28 2.24
C MET A 34 -25.32 34.04 2.20
N TYR A 35 -24.88 32.94 2.80
CA TYR A 35 -23.48 32.51 2.73
C TYR A 35 -23.35 31.46 1.63
N THR A 36 -22.82 31.86 0.48
CA THR A 36 -22.34 30.89 -0.52
C THR A 36 -21.01 30.35 -0.05
N ARG A 37 -20.90 29.03 0.13
CA ARG A 37 -19.60 28.39 0.36
C ARG A 37 -18.81 28.53 -0.95
N LYS A 38 -18.05 29.61 -1.10
CA LYS A 38 -17.02 29.70 -2.13
C LYS A 38 -16.02 28.62 -1.78
N HIS A 39 -16.03 27.49 -2.47
CA HIS A 39 -14.86 26.62 -2.44
C HIS A 39 -13.69 27.50 -2.90
N PRO A 40 -12.66 27.73 -2.06
CA PRO A 40 -11.43 28.32 -2.55
C PRO A 40 -11.02 27.49 -3.77
N LYS A 41 -10.55 28.12 -4.86
CA LYS A 41 -9.91 27.36 -5.95
C LYS A 41 -8.90 26.44 -5.26
N SER A 42 -9.14 25.13 -5.26
CA SER A 42 -8.29 24.22 -4.50
C SER A 42 -6.89 24.40 -5.03
N LYS A 43 -5.94 24.72 -4.15
CA LYS A 43 -4.54 24.75 -4.57
C LYS A 43 -4.23 23.41 -5.25
N GLY A 44 -3.63 23.47 -6.44
CA GLY A 44 -3.16 22.27 -7.11
C GLY A 44 -2.14 21.56 -6.22
N VAL A 45 -2.13 20.24 -6.27
CA VAL A 45 -1.11 19.42 -5.61
C VAL A 45 -0.31 18.75 -6.72
N ALA A 46 1.01 18.77 -6.59
CA ALA A 46 1.94 18.15 -7.52
C ALA A 46 2.91 17.24 -6.76
N ILE A 47 3.32 16.15 -7.41
CA ILE A 47 4.43 15.32 -6.95
C ILE A 47 5.69 15.92 -7.56
N ILE A 48 6.64 16.33 -6.73
CA ILE A 48 7.88 17.00 -7.16
C ILE A 48 9.11 16.07 -7.14
N GLY A 49 8.97 14.88 -6.55
CA GLY A 49 9.99 13.85 -6.45
C GLY A 49 9.38 12.57 -5.90
N GLY A 50 10.08 11.46 -6.09
CA GLY A 50 9.66 10.15 -5.59
C GLY A 50 10.67 9.07 -5.97
N ALA A 51 10.81 8.09 -5.08
CA ALA A 51 11.61 6.91 -5.30
C ALA A 51 11.03 5.73 -4.52
N VAL A 52 11.57 4.55 -4.79
CA VAL A 52 11.30 3.31 -4.05
C VAL A 52 12.64 2.67 -3.73
N SER A 53 12.81 2.07 -2.56
CA SER A 53 14.00 1.27 -2.26
C SER A 53 14.01 -0.02 -3.11
N GLN A 54 15.13 -0.74 -3.10
CA GLN A 54 15.16 -2.09 -3.65
C GLN A 54 14.15 -2.99 -2.91
N PHE A 55 13.30 -3.71 -3.63
CA PHE A 55 12.49 -4.78 -3.03
C PHE A 55 13.32 -6.07 -3.00
N GLY A 56 13.27 -6.78 -1.88
CA GLY A 56 14.18 -7.90 -1.64
C GLY A 56 13.97 -8.52 -0.28
N GLN A 57 14.87 -9.44 0.09
CA GLN A 57 14.98 -9.93 1.45
C GLN A 57 16.32 -9.47 2.01
N PHE A 58 16.28 -8.59 3.01
CA PHE A 58 17.46 -7.97 3.58
C PHE A 58 17.56 -8.32 5.06
N GLU A 59 18.49 -9.21 5.40
CA GLU A 59 18.62 -9.70 6.78
C GLU A 59 19.09 -8.59 7.74
N SER A 60 20.00 -7.73 7.28
CA SER A 60 20.66 -6.69 8.08
C SER A 60 19.92 -5.35 8.14
N PHE A 61 18.88 -5.16 7.33
CA PHE A 61 18.13 -3.89 7.26
C PHE A 61 16.89 -3.99 8.14
N ASN A 62 16.43 -2.88 8.71
CA ASN A 62 15.09 -2.73 9.29
C ASN A 62 14.24 -1.75 8.46
N SER A 63 12.98 -1.52 8.85
CA SER A 63 12.10 -0.58 8.16
C SER A 63 12.69 0.83 7.98
N ARG A 64 13.36 1.40 9.00
CA ARG A 64 13.94 2.77 8.88
C ARG A 64 15.13 2.83 7.93
N ASP A 65 15.89 1.74 7.77
CA ASP A 65 16.99 1.67 6.81
C ASP A 65 16.45 1.71 5.36
N LEU A 66 15.38 0.95 5.09
CA LEU A 66 14.68 0.96 3.80
C LEU A 66 14.07 2.34 3.49
N VAL A 67 13.50 2.99 4.52
CA VAL A 67 12.98 4.36 4.39
C VAL A 67 14.10 5.35 4.05
N TYR A 68 15.27 5.23 4.70
CA TYR A 68 16.39 6.12 4.43
C TYR A 68 16.92 5.96 2.99
N GLU A 69 17.03 4.74 2.48
CA GLU A 69 17.41 4.47 1.09
C GLU A 69 16.45 5.16 0.11
N ALA A 70 15.15 4.94 0.26
CA ALA A 70 14.12 5.55 -0.58
C ALA A 70 14.07 7.07 -0.43
N TYR A 71 14.30 7.59 0.77
CA TYR A 71 14.31 9.02 1.06
C TYR A 71 15.45 9.74 0.34
N ILE A 72 16.68 9.23 0.43
CA ILE A 72 17.84 9.85 -0.22
C ILE A 72 17.66 9.90 -1.73
N GLU A 73 17.11 8.83 -2.34
CA GLU A 73 16.76 8.85 -3.76
C GLU A 73 15.62 9.82 -4.08
N THR A 74 14.61 9.92 -3.21
CA THR A 74 13.49 10.85 -3.37
C THR A 74 13.99 12.30 -3.39
N ILE A 75 14.86 12.69 -2.46
CA ILE A 75 15.46 14.03 -2.41
C ILE A 75 16.27 14.31 -3.68
N LYS A 76 17.07 13.34 -4.14
CA LYS A 76 17.86 13.46 -5.38
C LYS A 76 16.99 13.53 -6.64
N SER A 77 15.79 12.96 -6.62
CA SER A 77 14.88 12.96 -7.77
C SER A 77 14.22 14.32 -8.04
N VAL A 78 14.29 15.26 -7.10
CA VAL A 78 13.74 16.62 -7.29
C VAL A 78 14.68 17.41 -8.19
N GLU A 79 14.24 17.69 -9.43
CA GLU A 79 15.07 18.29 -10.49
C GLU A 79 15.79 19.58 -10.09
N LYS A 80 15.13 20.46 -9.33
CA LYS A 80 15.69 21.74 -8.87
C LYS A 80 16.37 21.65 -7.51
N GLY A 81 16.53 20.43 -6.99
CA GLY A 81 16.86 20.18 -5.59
C GLY A 81 15.70 20.56 -4.66
N ILE A 82 15.86 20.16 -3.41
CA ILE A 82 15.00 20.54 -2.30
C ILE A 82 15.87 20.63 -1.05
N ASP A 83 15.66 21.65 -0.24
CA ASP A 83 16.21 21.68 1.11
C ASP A 83 15.27 20.84 2.01
N PRO A 84 15.74 19.73 2.61
CA PRO A 84 14.93 18.92 3.52
C PRO A 84 14.27 19.71 4.65
N THR A 85 14.84 20.85 5.05
CA THR A 85 14.26 21.71 6.08
C THR A 85 12.97 22.41 5.62
N GLU A 86 12.64 22.42 4.33
CA GLU A 86 11.37 22.93 3.81
C GLU A 86 10.21 21.92 3.93
N ILE A 87 10.48 20.67 4.32
CA ILE A 87 9.43 19.67 4.58
C ILE A 87 8.67 20.09 5.84
N ASP A 88 7.36 20.31 5.73
CA ASP A 88 6.53 20.76 6.83
C ASP A 88 6.10 19.61 7.74
N GLU A 89 5.78 18.45 7.16
CA GLU A 89 5.29 17.27 7.89
C GLU A 89 5.48 15.97 7.11
N LEU A 90 5.35 14.84 7.82
CA LEU A 90 5.49 13.49 7.28
C LEU A 90 4.21 12.65 7.46
N PHE A 91 3.90 11.84 6.45
CA PHE A 91 2.82 10.84 6.49
C PHE A 91 3.37 9.46 6.20
N ILE A 92 3.32 8.58 7.20
CA ILE A 92 3.92 7.24 7.15
C ILE A 92 2.80 6.21 7.02
N GLY A 93 2.63 5.67 5.82
CA GLY A 93 1.77 4.53 5.56
C GLY A 93 2.45 3.23 6.00
N ASN A 94 1.93 2.59 7.02
CA ASN A 94 2.42 1.30 7.51
C ASN A 94 1.27 0.48 8.08
N PHE A 95 1.16 -0.79 7.68
CA PHE A 95 0.14 -1.66 8.21
C PHE A 95 0.52 -2.19 9.58
N THR A 96 1.59 -3.00 9.72
CA THR A 96 1.80 -3.75 10.98
C THR A 96 3.27 -3.99 11.35
N ASN A 97 4.10 -2.95 11.27
CA ASN A 97 5.49 -3.07 11.71
C ASN A 97 5.62 -3.31 13.23
N ASP A 98 4.59 -2.99 14.00
CA ASP A 98 4.46 -3.36 15.40
C ASP A 98 4.41 -4.87 15.63
N SER A 99 3.94 -5.66 14.65
CA SER A 99 4.00 -7.12 14.69
C SER A 99 5.30 -7.66 14.09
N PHE A 100 5.74 -7.13 12.95
CA PHE A 100 6.92 -7.64 12.24
C PHE A 100 8.24 -7.30 12.91
N GLU A 101 8.40 -6.06 13.38
CA GLU A 101 9.66 -5.58 13.98
C GLU A 101 9.49 -5.16 15.45
N GLY A 102 8.29 -5.31 16.03
CA GLY A 102 8.01 -4.83 17.39
C GLY A 102 8.00 -3.30 17.51
N GLN A 103 7.94 -2.57 16.39
CA GLN A 103 8.11 -1.12 16.35
C GLN A 103 6.82 -0.39 15.99
N ALA A 104 6.09 0.11 17.00
CA ALA A 104 4.84 0.84 16.79
C ALA A 104 5.01 2.33 16.46
N HIS A 105 6.00 3.00 17.08
CA HIS A 105 6.17 4.45 17.06
C HIS A 105 6.89 4.97 15.78
N LEU A 106 6.49 4.46 14.62
CA LEU A 106 7.21 4.68 13.35
C LEU A 106 7.28 6.13 12.90
N GLY A 107 6.21 6.94 13.11
CA GLY A 107 6.18 8.32 12.62
C GLY A 107 7.37 9.16 13.11
N HIS A 108 7.51 9.29 14.43
CA HIS A 108 8.60 10.07 15.03
C HIS A 108 9.95 9.38 14.89
N LEU A 109 10.00 8.04 14.92
CA LEU A 109 11.25 7.30 14.70
C LEU A 109 11.81 7.57 13.30
N VAL A 110 10.97 7.56 12.26
CA VAL A 110 11.37 7.90 10.90
C VAL A 110 11.79 9.38 10.82
N THR A 111 11.02 10.30 11.40
CA THR A 111 11.38 11.72 11.41
C THR A 111 12.76 11.97 12.02
N ASP A 112 13.06 11.36 13.17
CA ASP A 112 14.35 11.46 13.84
C ASP A 112 15.47 10.84 12.98
N TRP A 113 15.24 9.63 12.47
CA TRP A 113 16.19 8.91 11.62
C TRP A 113 16.56 9.66 10.34
N LEU A 114 15.62 10.40 9.77
CA LEU A 114 15.84 11.23 8.58
C LEU A 114 16.46 12.60 8.88
N GLY A 115 16.71 12.93 10.16
CA GLY A 115 17.21 14.24 10.58
C GLY A 115 16.18 15.36 10.40
N LEU A 116 14.88 15.02 10.36
CA LEU A 116 13.78 15.95 10.17
C LEU A 116 13.08 16.31 11.48
N ALA A 117 13.61 15.93 12.64
CA ALA A 117 13.07 16.38 13.91
C ALA A 117 13.21 17.92 14.02
N PRO A 118 12.19 18.66 14.51
CA PRO A 118 10.97 18.18 15.18
C PRO A 118 9.71 18.22 14.28
N ARG A 119 9.82 17.98 12.97
CA ARG A 119 8.66 18.04 12.07
C ARG A 119 7.55 17.05 12.49
N PRO A 120 6.27 17.46 12.50
CA PRO A 120 5.18 16.56 12.85
C PRO A 120 5.08 15.39 11.88
N ALA A 121 4.72 14.22 12.41
CA ALA A 121 4.59 12.99 11.64
C ALA A 121 3.42 12.13 12.12
N SER A 122 2.68 11.55 11.17
CA SER A 122 1.55 10.66 11.46
C SER A 122 1.74 9.29 10.82
N ARG A 123 1.63 8.22 11.62
CA ARG A 123 1.44 6.85 11.08
C ARG A 123 -0.02 6.68 10.69
N ILE A 124 -0.24 6.23 9.47
CA ILE A 124 -1.56 5.99 8.88
C ILE A 124 -1.65 4.52 8.52
N GLU A 125 -2.70 3.89 9.00
CA GLU A 125 -2.97 2.46 8.87
C GLU A 125 -4.32 2.27 8.15
N GLY A 126 -4.33 1.36 7.18
CA GLY A 126 -5.52 0.83 6.52
C GLY A 126 -5.17 -0.37 5.67
N ALA A 127 -4.57 -1.37 6.30
CA ALA A 127 -4.03 -2.59 5.72
C ALA A 127 -3.11 -2.29 4.53
N CYS A 128 -3.24 -3.05 3.45
CA CYS A 128 -2.48 -2.88 2.22
C CYS A 128 -2.66 -1.49 1.56
N ALA A 129 -3.68 -0.71 1.95
CA ALA A 129 -3.94 0.63 1.42
C ALA A 129 -3.21 1.75 2.20
N SER A 130 -2.47 1.43 3.27
CA SER A 130 -1.83 2.40 4.18
C SER A 130 -1.02 3.47 3.44
N GLY A 131 -0.21 3.10 2.46
CA GLY A 131 0.56 4.06 1.64
C GLY A 131 -0.32 5.03 0.84
N GLY A 132 -1.41 4.53 0.24
CA GLY A 132 -2.38 5.36 -0.49
C GLY A 132 -3.16 6.29 0.44
N LEU A 133 -3.50 5.84 1.65
CA LEU A 133 -4.13 6.66 2.67
C LEU A 133 -3.19 7.75 3.19
N ALA A 134 -1.90 7.45 3.37
CA ALA A 134 -0.88 8.42 3.71
C ALA A 134 -0.73 9.50 2.62
N PHE A 135 -0.69 9.08 1.35
CA PHE A 135 -0.69 10.01 0.22
C PHE A 135 -1.94 10.90 0.20
N ARG A 136 -3.14 10.32 0.42
CA ARG A 136 -4.39 11.07 0.52
C ARG A 136 -4.35 12.12 1.62
N GLN A 137 -3.75 11.80 2.77
CA GLN A 137 -3.64 12.74 3.87
C GLN A 137 -2.69 13.90 3.55
N ALA A 138 -1.56 13.64 2.89
CA ALA A 138 -0.67 14.69 2.40
C ALA A 138 -1.37 15.65 1.44
N VAL A 139 -2.13 15.11 0.49
CA VAL A 139 -2.95 15.92 -0.43
C VAL A 139 -3.95 16.79 0.34
N ASN A 140 -4.59 16.24 1.38
CA ASN A 140 -5.53 16.99 2.20
C ASN A 140 -4.86 18.13 2.97
N SER A 141 -3.68 17.89 3.55
CA SER A 141 -2.94 18.93 4.27
C SER A 141 -2.49 20.07 3.35
N ILE A 142 -1.96 19.75 2.17
CA ILE A 142 -1.56 20.77 1.17
C ILE A 142 -2.78 21.59 0.72
N LYS A 143 -3.91 20.93 0.47
CA LYS A 143 -5.17 21.61 0.10
C LYS A 143 -5.73 22.45 1.25
N ALA A 144 -5.58 22.02 2.49
CA ALA A 144 -5.97 22.77 3.68
C ALA A 144 -5.05 23.98 3.92
N GLY A 145 -3.84 23.97 3.34
CA GLY A 145 -2.84 25.02 3.52
C GLY A 145 -2.08 24.93 4.83
N THR A 146 -2.20 23.81 5.55
CA THR A 146 -1.43 23.49 6.75
C THR A 146 0.00 23.10 6.41
N SER A 147 0.24 22.59 5.20
CA SER A 147 1.56 22.31 4.66
C SER A 147 1.73 22.83 3.23
N LYS A 148 2.95 23.24 2.90
CA LYS A 148 3.40 23.56 1.54
C LYS A 148 4.10 22.34 0.92
N ILE A 149 4.92 21.64 1.71
CA ILE A 149 5.63 20.43 1.30
C ILE A 149 5.40 19.34 2.34
N ALA A 150 4.90 18.18 1.91
CA ALA A 150 4.70 17.03 2.77
C ALA A 150 5.48 15.83 2.20
N LEU A 151 6.16 15.09 3.07
CA LEU A 151 6.84 13.84 2.72
C LEU A 151 5.90 12.66 3.00
N VAL A 152 5.71 11.81 1.99
CA VAL A 152 4.90 10.57 2.12
C VAL A 152 5.84 9.39 2.07
N VAL A 153 5.75 8.53 3.07
CA VAL A 153 6.55 7.31 3.19
C VAL A 153 5.62 6.11 3.27
N GLY A 154 5.82 5.12 2.42
CA GLY A 154 5.23 3.79 2.57
C GLY A 154 6.33 2.81 2.95
N VAL A 155 6.15 2.07 4.04
CA VAL A 155 7.14 1.06 4.46
C VAL A 155 6.45 -0.13 5.10
N GLU A 156 6.95 -1.32 4.76
CA GLU A 156 6.68 -2.57 5.46
C GLU A 156 7.94 -3.43 5.34
N LYS A 157 8.28 -4.17 6.39
CA LYS A 157 9.33 -5.19 6.33
C LYS A 157 8.79 -6.47 6.92
N MET A 158 8.53 -7.46 6.07
CA MET A 158 7.85 -8.70 6.45
C MET A 158 8.81 -9.89 6.56
N THR A 159 10.06 -9.70 6.16
CA THR A 159 11.11 -10.73 6.20
C THR A 159 11.70 -10.90 7.61
N ASN A 160 12.62 -11.85 7.76
CA ASN A 160 13.21 -12.28 9.05
C ASN A 160 12.16 -12.84 10.05
N THR A 161 10.98 -13.21 9.55
CA THR A 161 9.87 -13.77 10.32
C THR A 161 9.45 -15.11 9.73
N LYS A 162 8.99 -16.04 10.57
CA LYS A 162 8.45 -17.33 10.10
C LYS A 162 7.20 -17.12 9.25
N LEU A 163 7.06 -17.88 8.17
CA LEU A 163 5.92 -17.76 7.24
C LEU A 163 4.56 -17.83 7.94
N SER A 164 4.39 -18.71 8.93
CA SER A 164 3.15 -18.83 9.70
C SER A 164 2.79 -17.53 10.42
N LEU A 165 3.78 -16.86 11.03
CA LEU A 165 3.57 -15.58 11.69
C LEU A 165 3.29 -14.47 10.69
N VAL A 166 3.90 -14.49 9.51
CA VAL A 166 3.57 -13.54 8.44
C VAL A 166 2.10 -13.67 8.05
N GLN A 167 1.59 -14.91 7.92
CA GLN A 167 0.18 -15.17 7.63
C GLN A 167 -0.72 -14.64 8.75
N ASP A 168 -0.38 -14.90 10.01
CA ASP A 168 -1.13 -14.42 11.18
C ASP A 168 -1.15 -12.89 11.26
N TYR A 169 -0.03 -12.23 11.00
CA TYR A 169 0.08 -10.77 11.05
C TYR A 169 -0.70 -10.12 9.93
N LEU A 170 -0.64 -10.69 8.72
CA LEU A 170 -1.45 -10.23 7.61
C LEU A 170 -2.93 -10.43 7.87
N ALA A 171 -3.34 -11.56 8.43
CA ALA A 171 -4.73 -11.89 8.75
C ALA A 171 -5.42 -10.84 9.64
N LYS A 172 -4.66 -10.06 10.42
CA LYS A 172 -5.18 -8.95 11.24
C LYS A 172 -5.80 -7.80 10.41
N ALA A 173 -5.64 -7.79 9.09
CA ALA A 173 -6.35 -6.87 8.21
C ALA A 173 -7.80 -7.28 7.93
N ALA A 174 -8.20 -8.50 8.34
CA ALA A 174 -9.58 -8.99 8.34
C ALA A 174 -10.20 -8.90 9.76
N ASP A 175 -11.50 -9.21 9.89
CA ASP A 175 -12.11 -9.39 11.20
C ASP A 175 -11.59 -10.69 11.82
N VAL A 176 -10.65 -10.56 12.76
CA VAL A 176 -10.02 -11.71 13.41
C VAL A 176 -11.06 -12.58 14.12
N SER A 177 -12.01 -11.97 14.81
CA SER A 177 -12.94 -12.68 15.69
C SER A 177 -13.94 -13.57 14.96
N ILE A 178 -14.24 -13.24 13.70
CA ILE A 178 -15.24 -13.93 12.89
C ILE A 178 -14.58 -14.59 11.68
N GLU A 179 -13.85 -13.83 10.89
CA GLU A 179 -13.35 -14.32 9.61
C GLU A 179 -12.09 -15.18 9.77
N VAL A 180 -11.18 -14.82 10.69
CA VAL A 180 -9.93 -15.57 10.91
C VAL A 180 -10.14 -16.72 11.89
N ASP A 181 -10.60 -16.44 13.10
CA ASP A 181 -10.68 -17.43 14.19
C ASP A 181 -11.74 -18.51 13.94
N GLN A 182 -12.91 -18.13 13.39
CA GLN A 182 -14.00 -19.07 13.13
C GLN A 182 -13.94 -19.65 11.72
N GLY A 183 -13.48 -18.87 10.75
CA GLY A 183 -13.40 -19.26 9.35
C GLY A 183 -12.07 -19.91 8.94
N ALA A 184 -11.05 -19.86 9.80
CA ALA A 184 -9.67 -20.27 9.52
C ALA A 184 -9.10 -19.63 8.22
N PHE A 185 -9.54 -18.41 7.88
CA PHE A 185 -9.13 -17.74 6.65
C PHE A 185 -7.75 -17.10 6.79
N THR A 186 -6.85 -17.47 5.89
CA THR A 186 -5.66 -16.67 5.57
C THR A 186 -5.99 -15.69 4.44
N PHE A 187 -5.16 -14.66 4.24
CA PHE A 187 -5.35 -13.71 3.14
C PHE A 187 -5.49 -14.36 1.75
N PRO A 188 -4.65 -15.34 1.36
CA PRO A 188 -4.85 -16.08 0.12
C PRO A 188 -6.22 -16.77 0.03
N ALA A 189 -6.77 -17.26 1.14
CA ALA A 189 -8.06 -17.93 1.16
C ALA A 189 -9.23 -16.95 0.89
N PHE A 190 -9.19 -15.71 1.40
CA PHE A 190 -10.18 -14.68 1.03
C PHE A 190 -10.17 -14.41 -0.48
N TYR A 191 -8.98 -14.24 -1.06
CA TYR A 191 -8.87 -14.04 -2.51
C TYR A 191 -9.28 -15.28 -3.31
N ALA A 192 -9.08 -16.48 -2.78
CA ALA A 192 -9.50 -17.71 -3.42
C ALA A 192 -11.03 -17.85 -3.49
N VAL A 193 -11.75 -17.45 -2.43
CA VAL A 193 -13.22 -17.38 -2.42
C VAL A 193 -13.71 -16.36 -3.45
N MET A 194 -13.12 -15.16 -3.46
CA MET A 194 -13.46 -14.12 -4.45
C MET A 194 -13.19 -14.59 -5.88
N ALA A 195 -12.03 -15.22 -6.12
CA ALA A 195 -11.65 -15.76 -7.42
C ALA A 195 -12.63 -16.86 -7.86
N SER A 196 -13.02 -17.77 -6.97
CA SER A 196 -14.00 -18.84 -7.27
C SER A 196 -15.34 -18.25 -7.71
N ALA A 197 -15.87 -17.29 -6.95
CA ALA A 197 -17.11 -16.60 -7.32
C ALA A 197 -17.00 -15.85 -8.65
N TYR A 198 -15.84 -15.24 -8.93
CA TYR A 198 -15.58 -14.55 -10.18
C TYR A 198 -15.49 -15.53 -11.36
N MET A 199 -14.83 -16.68 -11.19
CA MET A 199 -14.74 -17.74 -12.18
C MET A 199 -16.11 -18.30 -12.53
N GLU A 200 -16.95 -18.55 -11.54
CA GLU A 200 -18.31 -19.04 -11.75
C GLU A 200 -19.17 -18.05 -12.54
N LYS A 201 -19.15 -16.78 -12.11
CA LYS A 201 -20.00 -15.72 -12.68
C LYS A 201 -19.57 -15.30 -14.08
N TYR A 202 -18.27 -15.11 -14.31
CA TYR A 202 -17.74 -14.52 -15.56
C TYR A 202 -17.00 -15.53 -16.43
N LYS A 203 -17.02 -16.82 -16.08
CA LYS A 203 -16.36 -17.90 -16.83
C LYS A 203 -14.85 -17.67 -17.00
N MET A 204 -14.23 -17.01 -16.01
CA MET A 204 -12.77 -16.90 -15.94
C MET A 204 -12.17 -18.30 -15.78
N THR A 205 -11.13 -18.62 -16.54
CA THR A 205 -10.38 -19.87 -16.42
C THR A 205 -9.05 -19.65 -15.73
N ARG A 206 -8.43 -20.73 -15.27
CA ARG A 206 -7.07 -20.74 -14.71
C ARG A 206 -6.04 -20.09 -15.63
N LYS A 207 -6.21 -20.25 -16.95
CA LYS A 207 -5.34 -19.62 -17.97
C LYS A 207 -5.35 -18.09 -17.88
N HIS A 208 -6.43 -17.46 -17.42
CA HIS A 208 -6.46 -16.01 -17.21
C HIS A 208 -5.59 -15.58 -16.02
N LEU A 209 -5.54 -16.35 -14.94
CA LEU A 209 -4.66 -16.08 -13.81
C LEU A 209 -3.18 -16.23 -14.21
N MET A 210 -2.85 -17.29 -14.95
CA MET A 210 -1.51 -17.49 -15.51
C MET A 210 -1.06 -16.31 -16.39
N LYS A 211 -1.95 -15.73 -17.20
CA LYS A 211 -1.64 -14.54 -18.00
C LYS A 211 -1.26 -13.33 -17.12
N VAL A 212 -1.89 -13.17 -15.96
CA VAL A 212 -1.54 -12.11 -15.01
C VAL A 212 -0.14 -12.36 -14.44
N ALA A 213 0.16 -13.60 -14.04
CA ALA A 213 1.48 -13.97 -13.55
C ALA A 213 2.58 -13.72 -14.61
N ILE A 214 2.38 -14.21 -15.84
CA ILE A 214 3.31 -13.99 -16.98
C ILE A 214 3.55 -12.50 -17.19
N LYS A 215 2.48 -11.70 -17.36
CA LYS A 215 2.58 -10.24 -17.54
C LYS A 215 3.34 -9.56 -16.40
N ASN A 216 3.06 -9.96 -15.15
CA ASN A 216 3.70 -9.36 -13.98
C ASN A 216 5.19 -9.67 -13.94
N HIS A 217 5.57 -10.92 -14.19
CA HIS A 217 6.97 -11.35 -14.21
C HIS A 217 7.74 -10.79 -15.41
N ASP A 218 7.10 -10.65 -16.58
CA ASP A 218 7.70 -9.98 -17.74
C ASP A 218 8.04 -8.52 -17.41
N ASN A 219 7.10 -7.79 -16.81
CA ASN A 219 7.35 -6.42 -16.34
C ASN A 219 8.41 -6.38 -15.24
N ALA A 220 8.40 -7.35 -14.33
CA ALA A 220 9.38 -7.44 -13.25
C ALA A 220 10.80 -7.64 -13.79
N SER A 221 10.98 -8.41 -14.87
CA SER A 221 12.28 -8.63 -15.51
C SER A 221 12.92 -7.35 -16.07
N LEU A 222 12.09 -6.34 -16.37
CA LEU A 222 12.54 -5.02 -16.86
C LEU A 222 12.79 -4.01 -15.74
N ASN A 223 12.44 -4.34 -14.49
CA ASN A 223 12.58 -3.45 -13.34
C ASN A 223 13.71 -3.94 -12.41
N PRO A 224 14.86 -3.25 -12.35
CA PRO A 224 15.97 -3.67 -11.48
C PRO A 224 15.60 -3.68 -9.99
N LYS A 225 14.57 -2.92 -9.58
CA LYS A 225 14.09 -2.86 -8.19
C LYS A 225 13.09 -3.95 -7.83
N ALA A 226 12.71 -4.83 -8.76
CA ALA A 226 11.79 -5.92 -8.48
C ALA A 226 12.45 -7.03 -7.65
N GLN A 227 11.76 -7.53 -6.62
CA GLN A 227 12.26 -8.64 -5.78
C GLN A 227 12.53 -9.92 -6.60
N ILE A 228 11.63 -10.24 -7.53
CA ILE A 228 11.82 -11.33 -8.49
C ILE A 228 12.00 -10.69 -9.86
N ASN A 229 13.21 -10.21 -10.14
CA ASN A 229 13.59 -9.60 -11.42
C ASN A 229 13.80 -10.65 -12.52
N LEU A 230 12.81 -11.51 -12.75
CA LEU A 230 12.84 -12.57 -13.78
C LEU A 230 11.45 -12.78 -14.38
N SER A 231 11.40 -12.99 -15.69
CA SER A 231 10.20 -13.45 -16.40
C SER A 231 9.92 -14.93 -16.10
N ILE A 232 8.67 -15.39 -16.32
CA ILE A 232 8.35 -16.81 -16.17
C ILE A 232 9.21 -17.66 -17.10
N LYS A 233 9.44 -17.21 -18.33
CA LYS A 233 10.33 -17.87 -19.29
C LYS A 233 11.75 -18.04 -18.76
N GLN A 234 12.30 -17.02 -18.11
CA GLN A 234 13.63 -17.08 -17.50
C GLN A 234 13.67 -18.02 -16.29
N ILE A 235 12.62 -17.99 -15.44
CA ILE A 235 12.50 -18.90 -14.29
C ILE A 235 12.43 -20.35 -14.78
N MET A 236 11.58 -20.64 -15.77
CA MET A 236 11.44 -21.95 -16.40
C MET A 236 12.77 -22.44 -16.99
N ALA A 237 13.48 -21.59 -17.74
CA ALA A 237 14.78 -21.95 -18.33
C ALA A 237 15.82 -22.29 -17.26
N LYS A 238 15.90 -21.50 -16.18
CA LYS A 238 16.79 -21.79 -15.03
C LYS A 238 16.43 -23.12 -14.36
N LYS A 239 15.14 -23.43 -14.22
CA LYS A 239 14.67 -24.69 -13.63
C LYS A 239 14.98 -25.90 -14.51
N LYS A 240 14.87 -25.79 -15.83
CA LYS A 240 15.29 -26.86 -16.76
C LYS A 240 16.75 -27.25 -16.56
N VAL A 241 17.65 -26.25 -16.52
CA VAL A 241 19.09 -26.49 -16.27
C VAL A 241 19.31 -27.19 -14.93
N GLN A 242 18.66 -26.72 -13.86
CA GLN A 242 18.78 -27.34 -12.52
C GLN A 242 18.31 -28.79 -12.47
N LEU A 243 17.24 -29.15 -13.21
CA LEU A 243 16.69 -30.50 -13.23
C LEU A 243 17.50 -31.46 -14.10
N ASP A 244 18.03 -31.00 -15.24
CA ASP A 244 18.92 -31.78 -16.09
C ASP A 244 20.20 -32.22 -15.34
N GLU A 245 20.64 -31.44 -14.34
CA GLU A 245 21.78 -31.76 -13.47
C GLU A 245 21.46 -32.77 -12.36
N THR A 246 20.19 -32.92 -11.97
CA THR A 246 19.79 -33.64 -10.73
C THR A 246 18.88 -34.84 -10.95
N SER A 247 18.27 -35.02 -12.13
CA SER A 247 17.24 -36.04 -12.39
C SER A 247 17.37 -36.67 -13.78
N SER A 248 17.28 -38.00 -13.86
CA SER A 248 17.23 -38.78 -15.11
C SER A 248 15.91 -38.64 -15.88
N ASN A 249 14.87 -38.09 -15.24
CA ASN A 249 13.57 -37.84 -15.88
C ASN A 249 13.49 -36.39 -16.34
N LYS A 250 13.57 -36.19 -17.66
CA LYS A 250 13.40 -34.91 -18.34
C LYS A 250 11.94 -34.47 -18.30
N ILE A 251 11.59 -33.57 -17.39
CA ILE A 251 10.35 -32.80 -17.53
C ILE A 251 10.64 -31.69 -18.54
N LEU A 252 10.02 -31.76 -19.72
CA LEU A 252 10.13 -30.74 -20.76
C LEU A 252 8.84 -29.93 -20.78
N TRP A 253 8.88 -28.71 -20.26
CA TRP A 253 7.83 -27.71 -20.48
C TRP A 253 8.07 -26.99 -21.80
N ASP A 254 7.14 -26.99 -22.73
CA ASP A 254 7.32 -26.31 -24.02
C ASP A 254 7.06 -24.80 -23.93
N ASP A 255 6.15 -24.38 -23.05
CA ASP A 255 5.81 -22.97 -22.83
C ASP A 255 5.60 -22.60 -21.34
N GLU A 256 5.39 -21.30 -21.08
CA GLU A 256 5.14 -20.81 -19.72
C GLU A 256 3.85 -21.35 -19.09
N TYR A 257 2.85 -21.72 -19.89
CA TYR A 257 1.58 -22.23 -19.36
C TYR A 257 1.73 -23.66 -18.84
N GLU A 258 2.50 -24.51 -19.54
CA GLU A 258 2.85 -25.84 -19.06
C GLU A 258 3.67 -25.77 -17.78
N PHE A 259 4.68 -24.89 -17.73
CA PHE A 259 5.45 -24.65 -16.50
C PHE A 259 4.57 -24.20 -15.33
N LEU A 260 3.65 -23.25 -15.56
CA LEU A 260 2.73 -22.78 -14.52
C LEU A 260 1.62 -23.78 -14.17
N SER A 261 1.40 -24.81 -15.00
CA SER A 261 0.44 -25.89 -14.72
C SER A 261 1.04 -27.02 -13.90
N ASP A 262 2.38 -27.10 -13.83
CA ASP A 262 3.10 -28.08 -13.03
C ASP A 262 3.01 -27.74 -11.54
N LEU A 263 2.28 -28.57 -10.78
CA LEU A 263 2.06 -28.37 -9.34
C LEU A 263 3.33 -28.53 -8.50
N THR A 264 4.40 -29.12 -9.04
CA THR A 264 5.70 -29.17 -8.36
C THR A 264 6.40 -27.82 -8.38
N GLN A 265 6.18 -27.02 -9.43
CA GLN A 265 6.79 -25.69 -9.60
C GLN A 265 5.87 -24.56 -9.16
N ASN A 266 4.56 -24.72 -9.38
CA ASN A 266 3.52 -23.77 -9.02
C ASN A 266 2.48 -24.49 -8.15
N PRO A 267 2.78 -24.81 -6.88
CA PRO A 267 1.87 -25.55 -6.02
C PRO A 267 0.61 -24.74 -5.69
N LEU A 268 -0.46 -25.46 -5.36
CA LEU A 268 -1.71 -24.88 -4.86
C LEU A 268 -1.47 -24.20 -3.51
N VAL A 269 -1.93 -22.94 -3.38
CA VAL A 269 -1.91 -22.21 -2.10
C VAL A 269 -3.29 -22.23 -1.48
N SER A 270 -4.31 -21.82 -2.24
CA SER A 270 -5.72 -21.91 -1.84
C SER A 270 -6.57 -21.91 -3.09
N SER A 271 -7.30 -23.01 -3.35
CA SER A 271 -7.98 -23.21 -4.64
C SER A 271 -8.96 -22.08 -4.97
N PRO A 272 -8.82 -21.42 -6.14
CA PRO A 272 -8.08 -21.84 -7.34
C PRO A 272 -6.65 -21.26 -7.48
N LEU A 273 -6.17 -20.51 -6.49
CA LEU A 273 -4.90 -19.77 -6.50
C LEU A 273 -3.69 -20.65 -6.17
N HIS A 274 -2.61 -20.43 -6.91
CA HIS A 274 -1.33 -21.13 -6.76
C HIS A 274 -0.22 -20.11 -6.48
N LEU A 275 0.99 -20.61 -6.22
CA LEU A 275 2.13 -19.81 -5.79
C LEU A 275 2.35 -18.54 -6.65
N PHE A 276 2.33 -18.67 -7.97
CA PHE A 276 2.55 -17.54 -8.89
C PHE A 276 1.34 -16.58 -9.01
N ASP A 277 0.20 -16.92 -8.40
CA ASP A 277 -0.95 -16.03 -8.27
C ASP A 277 -0.84 -15.13 -7.02
N CYS A 278 0.13 -15.40 -6.14
CA CYS A 278 0.34 -14.69 -4.88
C CYS A 278 1.48 -13.66 -4.97
N ALA A 279 1.32 -12.52 -4.30
CA ALA A 279 2.39 -11.55 -4.15
C ALA A 279 3.50 -12.10 -3.23
N PRO A 280 4.78 -11.76 -3.48
CA PRO A 280 5.86 -12.19 -2.60
C PRO A 280 5.84 -11.42 -1.27
N ILE A 281 6.43 -12.03 -0.25
CA ILE A 281 6.68 -11.40 1.05
C ILE A 281 7.96 -10.55 0.91
N THR A 282 7.87 -9.27 1.26
CA THR A 282 8.91 -8.24 1.09
C THR A 282 9.38 -7.67 2.42
#